data_AF-A0A940VMC9-F1
#
_entry.id   AF-A0A940VMC9-F1
#
_cell.length_a   1.000
_cell.length_b   1.000
_cell.length_c   1.000
_cell.angle_alpha   90.00
_cell.angle_beta   90.00
_cell.angle_gamma   90.00
#
_symmetry.space_group_name_H-M   'P 1'
#
loop_
_entity.id
_entity.type
_entity.pdbx_description
1 polymer ?
#
loop_
_entity_poly.entity_id
_entity_poly.type
_entity_poly.pdbx_seq_one_letter_code
_entity_poly.pdbx_strand_id
1 'polypeptide(L)' 'MATRSVLHTRICDLLGVRYPIVQTGMGWVSGAQLTAATSAAGGFGILAAATMTHDELDAAIRAVRERTD' A
#
# COMPACT_ATOMS: atom_id res chain seq x y z
N MET A 1 9.20 -0.63 -29.42
CA MET A 1 8.13 -0.21 -28.49
C MET A 1 7.93 -1.38 -27.53
N ALA A 2 8.33 -1.25 -26.27
CA ALA A 2 8.21 -2.33 -25.31
C ALA A 2 6.72 -2.65 -25.11
N THR A 3 6.34 -3.91 -25.30
CA THR A 3 4.98 -4.38 -25.05
C THR A 3 4.70 -4.24 -23.56
N ARG A 4 3.67 -3.45 -23.22
CA ARG A 4 3.23 -3.27 -21.85
C ARG A 4 2.82 -4.63 -21.27
N SER A 5 3.17 -4.91 -20.02
CA SER A 5 2.76 -6.16 -19.34
C SER A 5 1.24 -6.32 -19.43
N VAL A 6 0.76 -7.56 -19.58
CA VAL A 6 -0.69 -7.88 -19.55
C VAL A 6 -1.36 -7.47 -18.24
N LEU A 7 -0.59 -7.34 -17.15
CA LEU A 7 -1.07 -6.86 -15.87
C LEU A 7 -1.05 -5.34 -15.75
N HIS A 8 -0.48 -4.59 -16.71
CA HIS A 8 -0.39 -3.14 -16.57
C HIS A 8 -1.70 -2.46 -16.98
N THR A 9 -2.40 -1.89 -16.01
CA THR A 9 -3.62 -1.10 -16.24
C THR A 9 -3.42 0.39 -15.91
N ARG A 10 -4.41 1.24 -16.21
CA ARG A 10 -4.33 2.69 -15.92
C ARG A 10 -4.08 3.00 -14.44
N ILE A 11 -4.43 2.10 -13.52
CA ILE A 11 -4.23 2.32 -12.08
C ILE A 11 -2.76 2.28 -11.69
N CYS A 12 -1.94 1.51 -12.41
CA CYS A 12 -0.49 1.47 -12.21
C CYS A 12 0.12 2.86 -12.44
N ASP A 13 -0.29 3.54 -13.52
CA ASP A 13 0.20 4.89 -13.84
C ASP A 13 -0.32 5.93 -12.85
N LEU A 14 -1.60 5.82 -12.47
CA LEU A 14 -2.26 6.77 -11.58
C LEU A 14 -1.66 6.74 -10.17
N LEU A 15 -1.35 5.55 -9.65
CA LEU A 15 -0.86 5.36 -8.28
C LEU A 15 0.66 5.18 -8.19
N GLY A 16 1.37 5.08 -9.32
CA GLY A 16 2.81 4.83 -9.36
C GLY A 16 3.21 3.42 -8.88
N VAL A 17 2.36 2.42 -9.11
CA VAL A 17 2.59 1.03 -8.66
C VAL A 17 2.92 0.09 -9.82
N ARG A 18 3.67 -0.99 -9.53
CA ARG A 18 4.09 -1.97 -10.54
C ARG A 18 2.96 -2.90 -10.95
N TYR A 19 2.10 -3.28 -10.01
CA TYR A 19 1.01 -4.22 -10.21
C TYR A 19 -0.33 -3.58 -9.84
N PRO A 20 -1.41 -3.87 -10.59
CA PRO A 20 -2.75 -3.32 -10.33
C PRO A 20 -3.44 -4.09 -9.18
N ILE A 21 -2.70 -4.38 -8.12
CA ILE A 21 -3.15 -5.16 -6.97
C ILE A 21 -3.31 -4.20 -5.80
N VAL A 22 -4.52 -4.17 -5.24
CA VAL A 22 -4.85 -3.35 -4.08
C VAL A 22 -5.05 -4.26 -2.89
N GLN A 23 -4.31 -4.00 -1.81
CA GLN A 23 -4.55 -4.62 -0.51
C GLN A 23 -5.60 -3.77 0.22
N THR A 24 -6.77 -4.35 0.46
CA THR A 24 -7.92 -3.61 1.02
C THR A 24 -7.75 -3.26 2.50
N GLY A 25 -8.22 -2.08 2.92
CA GLY A 25 -8.20 -1.66 4.31
C GLY A 25 -9.11 -2.54 5.17
N MET A 26 -8.51 -3.30 6.09
CA MET A 26 -9.19 -4.20 7.02
C MET A 26 -8.82 -3.79 8.45
N GLY A 27 -9.79 -3.39 9.26
CA GLY A 27 -9.56 -3.07 10.67
C GLY A 27 -8.86 -4.24 11.38
N TRP A 28 -7.92 -3.94 12.28
CA TRP A 28 -7.06 -4.90 13.01
C TRP A 28 -6.09 -5.75 12.18
N VAL A 29 -6.29 -5.88 10.86
CA VAL A 29 -5.45 -6.71 9.97
C VAL A 29 -4.47 -5.86 9.17
N SER A 30 -4.96 -4.75 8.61
CA SER A 30 -4.17 -3.88 7.74
C SER A 30 -3.37 -2.84 8.52
N GLY A 31 -2.40 -3.33 9.29
CA GLY A 31 -1.42 -2.49 9.97
C GLY A 31 -0.20 -2.17 9.10
N ALA A 32 0.73 -1.40 9.67
CA ALA A 32 1.90 -0.87 8.95
C ALA A 32 2.75 -1.96 8.24
N GLN A 33 2.89 -3.14 8.85
CA GLN A 33 3.65 -4.24 8.25
C GLN A 33 3.04 -4.74 6.93
N LEU A 34 1.74 -5.04 6.92
CA LEU A 34 1.06 -5.55 5.71
C LEU A 34 1.01 -4.49 4.61
N THR A 35 0.70 -3.24 4.98
CA THR A 35 0.67 -2.12 4.04
C THR A 35 2.05 -1.91 3.41
N ALA A 36 3.11 -1.84 4.22
CA ALA A 36 4.46 -1.64 3.71
C ALA A 36 4.93 -2.81 2.82
N ALA A 37 4.69 -4.05 3.26
CA ALA A 37 5.05 -5.23 2.46
C ALA A 37 4.34 -5.26 1.10
N THR A 38 3.06 -4.84 1.05
CA THR A 38 2.31 -4.73 -0.20
C THR A 38 2.93 -3.68 -1.12
N SER A 39 3.22 -2.48 -0.60
CA SER A 39 3.82 -1.40 -1.38
C SER A 39 5.22 -1.78 -1.89
N ALA A 40 6.07 -2.35 -1.04
CA ALA A 40 7.40 -2.84 -1.43
C ALA A 40 7.32 -3.95 -2.50
N ALA A 41 6.31 -4.82 -2.43
CA ALA A 41 6.03 -5.82 -3.46
C ALA A 41 5.51 -5.23 -4.79
N GLY A 42 5.22 -3.92 -4.83
CA GLY A 42 4.79 -3.20 -6.02
C GLY A 42 3.27 -3.10 -6.21
N GLY A 43 2.48 -3.49 -5.20
CA GLY A 43 1.04 -3.22 -5.15
C GLY A 43 0.72 -1.92 -4.42
N PHE A 44 -0.57 -1.63 -4.23
CA PHE A 44 -1.04 -0.49 -3.46
C PHE A 44 -1.58 -0.94 -2.10
N GLY A 45 -0.83 -0.67 -1.03
CA GLY A 45 -1.22 -0.98 0.36
C GLY A 45 -2.09 0.10 1.00
N ILE A 46 -3.09 -0.29 1.80
CA ILE A 46 -4.00 0.64 2.49
C ILE A 46 -3.93 0.42 3.99
N LEU A 47 -3.38 1.38 4.74
CA LEU A 47 -3.35 1.35 6.20
C LEU A 47 -4.77 1.57 6.77
N ALA A 48 -5.27 0.63 7.58
CA ALA A 48 -6.62 0.75 8.16
C ALA A 48 -6.59 1.53 9.48
N ALA A 49 -7.04 2.79 9.41
CA ALA A 49 -7.08 3.70 10.56
C ALA A 49 -8.35 3.57 11.44
N ALA A 50 -9.36 2.82 11.00
CA ALA A 50 -10.69 2.81 11.65
C ALA A 50 -10.67 2.36 13.12
N THR A 51 -9.64 1.64 13.53
CA THR A 51 -9.48 1.08 14.89
C THR A 51 -8.35 1.76 15.66
N MET A 52 -7.79 2.87 15.14
CA MET A 52 -6.64 3.56 15.70
C MET A 52 -7.05 4.91 16.30
N THR A 53 -6.40 5.27 17.40
CA THR A 53 -6.31 6.67 17.85
C THR A 53 -5.43 7.49 16.90
N HIS A 54 -5.43 8.81 17.08
CA HIS A 54 -4.59 9.71 16.29
C HIS A 54 -3.08 9.36 16.42
N ASP A 55 -2.62 9.13 17.65
CA ASP A 55 -1.21 8.83 17.93
C ASP A 55 -0.79 7.48 17.33
N GLU A 56 -1.68 6.48 17.39
CA GLU A 56 -1.46 5.18 16.75
C GLU A 56 -1.40 5.30 15.22
N LEU A 57 -2.27 6.13 14.63
CA LEU A 57 -2.26 6.39 13.20
C LEU A 57 -0.95 7.08 12.76
N ASP A 58 -0.50 8.11 13.48
CA ASP A 58 0.76 8.81 13.17
C ASP A 58 1.95 7.85 13.26
N ALA A 59 2.03 7.06 14.33
CA ALA A 59 3.05 6.04 14.49
C ALA A 59 3.01 5.00 13.35
N ALA A 60 1.81 4.54 12.97
CA ALA A 60 1.64 3.57 11.90
C ALA A 60 2.04 4.14 10.53
N ILE A 61 1.71 5.39 10.22
CA ILE A 61 2.12 6.07 8.98
C ILE A 61 3.65 6.17 8.90
N ARG A 62 4.31 6.61 9.98
CA ARG A 62 5.79 6.67 10.04
C ARG A 62 6.39 5.29 9.81
N ALA A 63 5.85 4.27 10.46
CA ALA A 63 6.34 2.91 10.35
C ALA A 63 6.14 2.30 8.95
N VAL A 64 5.11 2.73 8.20
CA VAL A 64 4.99 2.38 6.77
C VAL A 64 6.12 3.03 5.98
N ARG A 65 6.32 4.36 6.15
CA ARG A 65 7.35 5.13 5.43
C ARG A 65 8.77 4.68 5.71
N GLU A 66 9.05 4.11 6.88
CA GLU A 66 10.38 3.56 7.21
C GLU A 66 10.67 2.23 6.50
N ARG A 67 9.64 1.55 6.00
CA ARG A 67 9.73 0.21 5.40
C ARG A 67 9.52 0.21 3.89
N THR A 68 9.22 1.36 3.32
CA THR A 68 9.04 1.55 1.88
C THR A 68 9.77 2.80 1.43
N ASP A 69 10.18 2.81 0.19
CA ASP A 69 10.76 3.93 -0.55
C ASP A 69 9.77 5.11 -0.71
#